data_AF-A0A2H3J1I3-F1
#
_entry.id   AF-A0A2H3J1I3-F1
#
_cell.length_a   1.000
_cell.length_b   1.000
_cell.length_c   1.000
_cell.angle_alpha   90.00
_cell.angle_beta   90.00
_cell.angle_gamma   90.00
#
_symmetry.space_group_name_H-M   'P 1'
#
loop_
_entity.id
_entity.type
_entity.pdbx_description
1 polymer ?
#
loop_
_entity_poly.entity_id
_entity_poly.type
_entity_poly.pdbx_seq_one_letter_code
_entity_poly.pdbx_strand_id
1 'polypeptide(L)'
;MSKSDGSVQINEKETPVVEQHSPVEPNSTLDGILVNPNARQAAERELVRLLDMRLLPTIIVIYVLNYIDRVAVTSARLQGLEQDLNLTGIQYNTVIAILFASYAPFQIPSNMELAFRGAIFLSGLLISNAFGSLIAAGILGGMQGKRGIAAWRWLFYIEGCTTIFVGIASIFLLPDYPHNTRWLTLAQRRLAQIRLAEDAGEADEDGTNGSALIGLKLALKDPKVPIMALVCFSETLGLGFINFFPT
;
A
#
# COMPACT_ATOMS: atom_id res chain seq x y z
N MET A 1 -14.42 74.49 34.60
CA MET A 1 -14.03 74.54 33.18
C MET A 1 -12.51 74.38 33.11
N SER A 2 -12.03 73.37 32.37
CA SER A 2 -10.61 73.04 32.06
C SER A 2 -9.71 72.59 33.22
N LYS A 3 -9.56 71.27 33.45
CA LYS A 3 -8.59 70.31 32.89
C LYS A 3 -7.14 70.49 33.41
N SER A 4 -6.72 69.52 34.22
CA SER A 4 -5.35 69.26 34.65
C SER A 4 -4.53 68.68 33.50
N ASP A 5 -3.49 69.38 33.07
CA ASP A 5 -2.49 68.85 32.14
C ASP A 5 -1.37 68.17 32.94
N GLY A 6 -1.50 66.85 33.10
CA GLY A 6 -0.43 66.00 33.58
C GLY A 6 0.53 65.73 32.42
N SER A 7 1.77 66.16 32.56
CA SER A 7 2.87 65.88 31.66
C SER A 7 3.09 64.36 31.55
N VAL A 8 2.57 63.76 30.48
CA VAL A 8 2.94 62.40 30.05
C VAL A 8 4.28 62.50 29.34
N GLN A 9 5.35 62.02 29.96
CA GLN A 9 6.61 61.77 29.25
C GLN A 9 6.39 60.62 28.27
N ILE A 10 6.42 60.93 26.97
CA ILE A 10 6.39 59.95 25.90
C ILE A 10 7.83 59.46 25.73
N ASN A 11 8.06 58.23 26.17
CA ASN A 11 9.32 57.51 26.04
C ASN A 11 9.73 57.45 24.55
N GLU A 12 10.97 57.85 24.24
CA GLU A 12 11.50 57.83 22.88
C GLU A 12 11.56 56.40 22.33
N LYS A 13 10.85 56.18 21.22
CA LYS A 13 11.18 55.23 20.14
C LYS A 13 12.08 54.05 20.53
N GLU A 14 11.48 52.96 21.01
CA GLU A 14 11.95 51.64 20.60
C GLU A 14 11.62 51.47 19.11
N THR A 15 12.58 51.82 18.25
CA THR A 15 12.58 51.40 16.86
C THR A 15 12.41 49.88 16.84
N PRO A 16 11.42 49.31 16.11
CA PRO A 16 11.42 47.87 15.92
C PRO A 16 12.74 47.54 15.22
N VAL A 17 13.54 46.68 15.84
CA VAL A 17 14.73 46.11 15.20
C VAL A 17 14.22 45.45 13.93
N VAL A 18 14.41 46.11 12.79
CA VAL A 18 14.28 45.49 11.49
C VAL A 18 15.40 44.47 11.48
N GLU A 19 15.05 43.23 11.84
CA GLU A 19 15.89 42.07 11.68
C GLU A 19 16.28 42.06 10.21
N GLN A 20 17.52 42.47 9.93
CA GLN A 20 18.08 42.45 8.60
C GLN A 20 18.06 41.00 8.14
N HIS A 21 17.04 40.64 7.37
CA HIS A 21 17.11 39.46 6.54
C HIS A 21 18.33 39.65 5.63
N SER A 22 19.39 38.93 5.97
CA SER A 22 20.50 38.65 5.07
C SER A 22 19.93 38.23 3.71
N PRO A 23 20.60 38.46 2.58
CA PRO A 23 20.12 37.99 1.28
C PRO A 23 20.12 36.46 1.32
N VAL A 24 19.00 35.88 1.70
CA VAL A 24 18.77 34.45 1.75
C VAL A 24 18.69 34.01 0.29
N GLU A 25 19.62 33.16 -0.12
CA GLU A 25 19.64 32.63 -1.48
C GLU A 25 18.25 32.11 -1.85
N PRO A 26 17.72 32.42 -3.04
CA PRO A 26 16.35 32.08 -3.44
C PRO A 26 16.06 30.57 -3.51
N ASN A 27 17.03 29.72 -3.16
CA ASN A 27 16.91 28.27 -3.16
C ASN A 27 16.70 27.66 -1.75
N SER A 28 16.78 28.44 -0.65
CA SER A 28 16.70 27.88 0.70
C SER A 28 15.33 28.00 1.37
N THR A 29 14.42 28.83 0.85
CA THR A 29 13.02 28.86 1.29
C THR A 29 12.19 27.96 0.37
N LEU A 30 11.28 27.16 0.96
CA LEU A 30 10.37 26.30 0.19
C LEU A 30 9.66 27.09 -0.91
N ASP A 31 9.31 28.35 -0.64
CA ASP A 31 8.67 29.25 -1.60
C ASP A 31 9.55 29.53 -2.83
N GLY A 32 10.87 29.64 -2.64
CA GLY A 32 11.82 29.79 -3.74
C GLY A 32 12.05 28.50 -4.54
N ILE A 33 11.95 27.34 -3.87
CA ILE A 33 11.98 26.01 -4.52
C ILE A 33 10.71 25.81 -5.38
N LEU A 34 9.54 26.24 -4.91
CA LEU A 34 8.26 26.12 -5.64
C LEU A 34 8.22 27.01 -6.90
N VAL A 35 8.87 28.18 -6.87
CA VAL A 35 8.93 29.12 -8.00
C VAL A 35 9.87 28.63 -9.11
N ASN A 36 10.89 27.83 -8.78
CA ASN A 36 11.85 27.29 -9.75
C ASN A 36 11.45 25.88 -10.22
N PRO A 37 11.05 25.68 -11.50
CA PRO A 37 10.58 24.38 -11.99
C PRO A 37 11.59 23.24 -11.83
N ASN A 38 12.89 23.52 -12.01
CA ASN A 38 13.95 22.52 -11.89
C ASN A 38 14.19 22.12 -10.43
N ALA A 39 14.13 23.09 -9.51
CA ALA A 39 14.31 22.85 -8.08
C ALA A 39 13.10 22.09 -7.49
N ARG A 40 11.88 22.47 -7.89
CA ARG A 40 10.64 21.75 -7.55
C ARG A 40 10.70 20.29 -7.99
N GLN A 41 11.08 20.01 -9.24
CA GLN A 41 11.15 18.64 -9.74
C GLN A 41 12.22 17.79 -9.03
N ALA A 42 13.36 18.38 -8.66
CA ALA A 42 14.39 17.71 -7.88
C ALA A 42 13.90 17.36 -6.46
N ALA A 43 13.24 18.31 -5.78
CA ALA A 43 12.67 18.10 -4.45
C ALA A 43 11.54 17.06 -4.45
N GLU A 44 10.70 17.04 -5.48
CA GLU A 44 9.66 16.03 -5.66
C GLU A 44 10.24 14.62 -5.86
N ARG A 45 11.30 14.47 -6.68
CA ARG A 45 11.95 13.18 -6.88
C ARG A 45 12.61 12.65 -5.61
N GLU A 46 13.22 13.53 -4.82
CA GLU A 46 13.79 13.16 -3.54
C GLU A 46 12.71 12.72 -2.55
N LEU A 47 11.60 13.46 -2.48
CA LEU A 47 10.43 13.11 -1.68
C LEU A 47 9.86 11.74 -2.05
N VAL A 48 9.66 11.47 -3.35
CA VAL A 48 9.17 10.18 -3.84
C VAL A 48 10.14 9.05 -3.51
N ARG A 49 11.45 9.24 -3.71
CA ARG A 49 12.45 8.21 -3.37
C ARG A 49 12.48 7.89 -1.88
N LEU A 50 12.41 8.90 -1.02
CA LEU A 50 12.36 8.71 0.42
C LEU A 50 11.10 7.95 0.86
N LEU A 51 9.96 8.27 0.24
CA LEU A 51 8.70 7.57 0.47
C LEU A 51 8.77 6.13 -0.03
N ASP A 52 9.30 5.91 -1.22
CA ASP A 52 9.40 4.60 -1.87
C ASP A 52 10.34 3.66 -1.13
N MET A 53 11.49 4.16 -0.70
CA MET A 53 12.47 3.37 0.05
C MET A 53 11.92 2.82 1.38
N ARG A 54 10.84 3.40 1.90
CA ARG A 54 10.22 2.98 3.17
C ARG A 54 8.88 2.27 2.97
N LEU A 55 8.03 2.77 2.07
CA LEU A 55 6.72 2.18 1.78
C LEU A 55 6.84 0.90 0.96
N LEU A 56 7.64 0.89 -0.11
CA LEU A 56 7.71 -0.26 -1.02
C LEU A 56 8.12 -1.55 -0.32
N PRO A 57 9.20 -1.59 0.51
CA PRO A 57 9.59 -2.84 1.17
C PRO A 57 8.49 -3.39 2.07
N THR A 58 7.81 -2.51 2.82
CA THR A 58 6.72 -2.90 3.73
C THR A 58 5.55 -3.48 2.96
N ILE A 59 5.15 -2.81 1.87
CA ILE A 59 4.05 -3.26 1.02
C ILE A 59 4.41 -4.58 0.33
N ILE A 60 5.64 -4.74 -0.16
CA ILE A 60 6.12 -6.00 -0.74
C ILE A 60 6.03 -7.13 0.29
N VAL A 61 6.47 -6.92 1.53
CA VAL A 61 6.40 -7.95 2.58
C VAL A 61 4.95 -8.32 2.91
N ILE A 62 4.06 -7.34 3.09
CA ILE A 62 2.63 -7.60 3.35
C ILE A 62 2.00 -8.34 2.18
N TYR A 63 2.32 -7.95 0.95
CA TYR A 63 1.82 -8.60 -0.25
C TYR A 63 2.34 -10.04 -0.37
N VAL A 64 3.61 -10.26 -0.04
CA VAL A 64 4.21 -11.60 -0.02
C VAL A 64 3.51 -12.49 1.00
N LEU A 65 3.31 -12.00 2.22
CA LEU A 65 2.59 -12.74 3.26
C LEU A 65 1.15 -13.04 2.85
N ASN A 66 0.45 -12.07 2.26
CA ASN A 66 -0.91 -12.29 1.76
C ASN A 66 -0.99 -13.45 0.76
N TYR A 67 0.05 -13.63 -0.07
CA TYR A 67 0.08 -14.73 -1.03
C TYR A 67 0.52 -16.05 -0.40
N ILE A 68 1.43 -16.02 0.58
CA ILE A 68 1.80 -17.20 1.35
C ILE A 68 0.58 -17.77 2.08
N ASP A 69 -0.22 -16.91 2.73
CA ASP A 69 -1.48 -17.28 3.41
C ASP A 69 -2.44 -18.05 2.49
N ARG A 70 -2.51 -17.67 1.22
CA ARG A 70 -3.37 -18.34 0.22
C ARG A 70 -2.88 -19.73 -0.12
N VAL A 71 -1.58 -19.88 -0.33
CA VAL A 71 -0.94 -21.17 -0.65
C VAL A 71 -0.99 -22.11 0.54
N ALA A 72 -0.97 -21.59 1.76
CA ALA A 72 -1.04 -22.40 2.95
C ALA A 72 -2.39 -23.11 3.10
N VAL A 73 -3.52 -22.46 2.77
CA VAL A 73 -4.83 -23.11 2.85
C VAL A 73 -4.94 -24.29 1.86
N THR A 74 -4.44 -24.12 0.63
CA THR A 74 -4.44 -25.21 -0.36
C THR A 74 -3.48 -26.34 0.04
N SER A 75 -2.32 -26.00 0.60
CA SER A 75 -1.35 -26.98 1.11
C SER A 75 -1.85 -27.74 2.34
N ALA A 76 -2.62 -27.10 3.22
CA ALA A 76 -3.25 -27.72 4.38
C ALA A 76 -4.27 -28.79 3.97
N ARG A 77 -5.02 -28.55 2.88
CA ARG A 77 -5.94 -29.55 2.30
C ARG A 77 -5.21 -30.84 1.92
N LEU A 78 -4.04 -30.74 1.29
CA LEU A 78 -3.21 -31.88 0.89
C LEU A 78 -2.71 -32.70 2.09
N GLN A 79 -2.68 -32.09 3.28
CA GLN A 79 -2.24 -32.72 4.52
C GLN A 79 -3.35 -33.30 5.38
N GLY A 80 -4.56 -33.43 4.83
CA GLY A 80 -5.64 -34.09 5.52
C GLY A 80 -6.54 -33.17 6.35
N LEU A 81 -6.48 -31.85 6.13
CA LEU A 81 -7.37 -30.89 6.78
C LEU A 81 -8.85 -31.29 6.65
N GLU A 82 -9.27 -31.76 5.46
CA GLU A 82 -10.66 -32.19 5.25
C GLU A 82 -11.03 -33.39 6.13
N GLN A 83 -10.13 -34.38 6.26
CA GLN A 83 -10.33 -35.57 7.06
C GLN A 83 -10.30 -35.26 8.56
N ASP A 84 -9.39 -34.39 9.00
CA ASP A 84 -9.24 -34.00 10.41
C ASP A 84 -10.44 -33.15 10.91
N LEU A 85 -11.04 -32.35 10.04
CA LEU A 85 -12.21 -31.53 10.38
C LEU A 85 -13.55 -32.17 9.99
N ASN A 86 -13.55 -33.35 9.37
CA ASN A 86 -14.74 -33.99 8.78
C ASN A 86 -15.48 -33.07 7.80
N LEU A 87 -14.75 -32.33 6.96
CA LEU A 87 -15.32 -31.46 5.93
C LEU A 87 -15.57 -32.26 4.65
N THR A 88 -16.73 -32.03 4.04
CA THR A 88 -16.96 -32.46 2.65
C THR A 88 -16.20 -31.54 1.69
N GLY A 89 -15.76 -32.05 0.54
CA GLY A 89 -15.05 -31.24 -0.46
C GLY A 89 -15.86 -30.03 -0.95
N ILE A 90 -17.19 -30.11 -0.91
CA ILE A 90 -18.07 -28.96 -1.20
C ILE A 90 -17.96 -27.91 -0.09
N GLN A 91 -18.03 -28.30 1.18
CA GLN A 91 -17.89 -27.38 2.31
C GLN A 91 -16.53 -26.68 2.33
N TYR A 92 -15.44 -27.41 2.06
CA TYR A 92 -14.11 -26.83 1.91
C TYR A 92 -14.08 -25.78 0.80
N ASN A 93 -14.59 -26.12 -0.39
CA ASN A 93 -14.66 -25.19 -1.51
C ASN A 93 -15.55 -23.97 -1.20
N THR A 94 -16.64 -24.13 -0.43
CA THR A 94 -17.48 -23.01 0.03
C THR A 94 -16.73 -22.05 0.95
N VAL A 95 -15.92 -22.56 1.89
CA VAL A 95 -15.10 -21.72 2.78
C VAL A 95 -14.12 -20.88 1.96
N ILE A 96 -13.44 -21.52 1.01
CA ILE A 96 -12.53 -20.83 0.08
C ILE A 96 -13.26 -19.79 -0.76
N ALA A 97 -14.45 -20.12 -1.27
CA ALA A 97 -15.25 -19.21 -2.09
C ALA A 97 -15.67 -17.95 -1.31
N ILE A 98 -16.07 -18.09 -0.04
CA ILE A 98 -16.40 -16.94 0.83
C ILE A 98 -15.18 -16.04 1.05
N LEU A 99 -14.01 -16.63 1.29
CA LEU A 99 -12.75 -15.89 1.44
C LEU A 99 -12.41 -15.09 0.16
N PHE A 100 -12.50 -15.70 -1.02
CA PHE A 100 -12.20 -15.00 -2.27
C PHE A 100 -13.27 -14.00 -2.67
N ALA A 101 -14.55 -14.31 -2.44
CA ALA A 101 -15.66 -13.41 -2.76
C ALA A 101 -15.62 -12.14 -1.90
N SER A 102 -15.24 -12.26 -0.63
CA SER A 102 -15.03 -11.10 0.25
C SER A 102 -13.79 -10.30 -0.13
N TYR A 103 -12.72 -10.95 -0.57
CA TYR A 103 -11.47 -10.28 -0.94
C TYR A 103 -11.53 -9.52 -2.28
N ALA A 104 -12.20 -10.07 -3.29
CA ALA A 104 -12.28 -9.50 -4.64
C ALA A 104 -12.70 -8.01 -4.71
N PRO A 105 -13.76 -7.54 -4.02
CA PRO A 105 -14.16 -6.13 -4.08
C PRO A 105 -13.14 -5.18 -3.46
N PHE A 106 -12.35 -5.61 -2.46
CA PHE A 106 -11.28 -4.80 -1.89
C PHE A 106 -10.03 -4.74 -2.77
N GLN A 107 -9.83 -5.75 -3.62
CA GLN A 107 -8.67 -5.82 -4.50
C GLN A 107 -8.74 -4.81 -5.66
N ILE A 108 -9.94 -4.51 -6.17
CA ILE A 108 -10.16 -3.60 -7.31
C ILE A 108 -9.66 -2.16 -7.00
N PRO A 109 -10.12 -1.48 -5.93
CA PRO A 109 -9.66 -0.12 -5.63
C PRO A 109 -8.17 -0.08 -5.28
N SER A 110 -7.67 -1.10 -4.56
CA SER A 110 -6.25 -1.21 -4.24
C SER A 110 -5.39 -1.29 -5.50
N ASN A 111 -5.80 -2.07 -6.51
CA ASN A 111 -5.02 -2.19 -7.74
C ASN A 111 -5.12 -0.96 -8.66
N MET A 112 -6.22 -0.19 -8.59
CA MET A 112 -6.37 1.06 -9.35
C MET A 112 -5.40 2.14 -8.86
N GLU A 113 -5.28 2.33 -7.55
CA GLU A 113 -4.33 3.26 -6.93
C GLU A 113 -2.86 2.87 -7.19
N LEU A 114 -2.58 1.57 -7.34
CA LEU A 114 -1.23 1.02 -7.45
C LEU A 114 -0.79 0.67 -8.89
N ALA A 115 -1.58 0.98 -9.91
CA ALA A 115 -1.31 0.61 -11.31
C ALA A 115 0.08 1.05 -11.82
N PHE A 116 0.64 2.15 -11.28
CA PHE A 116 1.99 2.63 -11.62
C PHE A 116 3.14 1.77 -11.06
N ARG A 117 2.89 0.96 -10.01
CA ARG A 117 3.90 0.11 -9.34
C ARG A 117 3.77 -1.37 -9.67
N GLY A 118 2.88 -1.74 -10.61
CA GLY A 118 2.47 -3.13 -10.87
C GLY A 118 3.60 -4.13 -11.19
N ALA A 119 4.71 -3.70 -11.78
CA ALA A 119 5.83 -4.59 -12.12
C ALA A 119 6.57 -5.15 -10.87
N ILE A 120 6.67 -4.35 -9.80
CA ILE A 120 7.30 -4.78 -8.54
C ILE A 120 6.37 -5.75 -7.78
N PHE A 121 5.06 -5.59 -7.94
CA PHE A 121 4.09 -6.53 -7.37
C PHE A 121 4.06 -7.85 -8.10
N LEU A 122 4.17 -7.84 -9.43
CA LEU A 122 4.22 -9.05 -10.23
C LEU A 122 5.47 -9.89 -9.91
N SER A 123 6.61 -9.25 -9.64
CA SER A 123 7.79 -9.99 -9.16
C SER A 123 7.60 -10.51 -7.74
N GLY A 124 6.99 -9.72 -6.85
CA GLY A 124 6.58 -10.17 -5.51
C GLY A 124 5.68 -11.40 -5.54
N LEU A 125 4.73 -11.46 -6.50
CA LEU A 125 3.83 -12.59 -6.70
C LEU A 125 4.57 -13.90 -7.00
N LEU A 126 5.54 -13.87 -7.91
CA LEU A 126 6.32 -15.06 -8.29
C LEU A 126 7.22 -15.53 -7.13
N ILE A 127 7.84 -14.58 -6.44
CA ILE A 127 8.68 -14.85 -5.26
C ILE A 127 7.84 -15.51 -4.17
N SER A 128 6.66 -14.97 -3.88
CA SER A 128 5.79 -15.48 -2.81
C SER A 128 5.31 -16.89 -3.08
N ASN A 129 4.98 -17.21 -4.33
CA ASN A 129 4.60 -18.57 -4.71
C ASN A 129 5.74 -19.57 -4.48
N ALA A 130 6.96 -19.21 -4.87
CA ALA A 130 8.14 -20.05 -4.70
C ALA A 130 8.49 -20.27 -3.22
N PHE A 131 8.57 -19.19 -2.44
CA PHE A 131 8.92 -19.27 -1.02
C PHE A 131 7.78 -19.81 -0.15
N GLY A 132 6.53 -19.45 -0.44
CA GLY A 132 5.35 -19.95 0.28
C GLY A 132 5.20 -21.45 0.17
N SER A 133 5.33 -21.99 -1.05
CA SER A 133 5.30 -23.43 -1.28
C SER A 133 6.47 -24.16 -0.60
N LEU A 134 7.67 -23.55 -0.60
CA LEU A 134 8.85 -24.11 0.06
C LEU A 134 8.72 -24.12 1.59
N ILE A 135 8.23 -23.03 2.19
CA ILE A 135 7.98 -22.92 3.63
C ILE A 135 6.89 -23.90 4.04
N ALA A 136 5.80 -23.97 3.27
CA ALA A 136 4.74 -24.94 3.49
C ALA A 136 5.30 -26.36 3.44
N ALA A 137 6.04 -26.74 2.38
CA ALA A 137 6.64 -28.07 2.27
C ALA A 137 7.57 -28.40 3.46
N GLY A 138 8.39 -27.46 3.93
CA GLY A 138 9.27 -27.64 5.08
C GLY A 138 8.52 -27.88 6.39
N ILE A 139 7.46 -27.11 6.66
CA ILE A 139 6.63 -27.26 7.86
C ILE A 139 5.84 -28.57 7.78
N LEU A 140 5.18 -28.80 6.65
CA LEU A 140 4.34 -29.96 6.39
C LEU A 140 5.15 -31.27 6.48
N GLY A 141 6.37 -31.31 5.93
CA GLY A 141 7.24 -32.48 6.01
C GLY A 141 7.90 -32.72 7.37
N GLY A 142 8.19 -31.66 8.15
CA GLY A 142 8.99 -31.75 9.37
C GLY A 142 8.22 -31.74 10.70
N MET A 143 6.94 -31.36 10.68
CA MET A 143 6.17 -31.07 11.91
C MET A 143 5.05 -32.06 12.20
N GLN A 144 4.87 -33.11 11.38
CA GLN A 144 3.77 -34.05 11.57
C GLN A 144 3.91 -34.79 12.90
N GLY A 145 2.87 -34.73 13.74
CA GLY A 145 2.86 -35.38 15.05
C GLY A 145 3.74 -34.71 16.10
N LYS A 146 4.43 -33.60 15.80
CA LYS A 146 5.20 -32.88 16.81
C LYS A 146 4.26 -32.25 17.83
N ARG A 147 4.50 -32.55 19.10
CA ARG A 147 3.64 -32.20 20.24
C ARG A 147 2.20 -32.76 20.12
N GLY A 148 1.99 -33.83 19.35
CA GLY A 148 0.66 -34.43 19.14
C GLY A 148 -0.26 -33.61 18.23
N ILE A 149 0.31 -32.69 17.43
CA ILE A 149 -0.44 -31.77 16.57
C ILE A 149 -0.14 -32.13 15.11
N ALA A 150 -1.18 -32.11 14.26
CA ALA A 150 -1.04 -32.29 12.82
C ALA A 150 -0.25 -31.13 12.18
N ALA A 151 0.53 -31.40 11.14
CA ALA A 151 1.42 -30.40 10.55
C ALA A 151 0.67 -29.25 9.85
N TRP A 152 -0.54 -29.47 9.33
CA TRP A 152 -1.39 -28.39 8.81
C TRP A 152 -1.75 -27.35 9.88
N ARG A 153 -1.87 -27.74 11.16
CA ARG A 153 -2.12 -26.79 12.27
C ARG A 153 -0.87 -25.98 12.57
N TRP A 154 0.30 -26.63 12.53
CA TRP A 154 1.58 -25.95 12.67
C TRP A 154 1.83 -24.92 11.59
N LEU A 155 1.39 -25.20 10.35
CA LEU A 155 1.43 -24.25 9.25
C LEU A 155 0.70 -22.96 9.62
N PHE A 156 -0.59 -23.05 10.00
CA PHE A 156 -1.37 -21.87 10.38
C PHE A 156 -0.86 -21.16 11.65
N TYR A 157 -0.30 -21.89 12.63
CA TYR A 157 0.26 -21.24 13.82
C TYR A 157 1.50 -20.41 13.47
N ILE A 158 2.43 -20.97 12.70
CA ILE A 158 3.68 -20.28 12.33
C ILE A 158 3.39 -19.09 11.42
N GLU A 159 2.56 -19.32 10.41
CA GLU A 159 2.17 -18.31 9.44
C GLU A 159 1.33 -17.20 10.09
N GLY A 160 0.28 -17.57 10.84
CA GLY A 160 -0.56 -16.62 11.55
C GLY A 160 0.23 -15.75 12.53
N CYS A 161 1.18 -16.33 13.28
CA CYS A 161 2.06 -15.55 14.15
C CYS A 161 2.96 -14.57 13.37
N THR A 162 3.46 -14.99 12.21
CA THR A 162 4.30 -14.15 11.35
C THR A 162 3.49 -12.98 10.78
N THR A 163 2.28 -13.25 10.29
CA THR A 163 1.38 -12.24 9.74
C THR A 163 0.90 -11.26 10.80
N ILE A 164 0.60 -11.73 12.01
CA ILE A 164 0.27 -10.84 13.15
C ILE A 164 1.47 -9.96 13.50
N PHE A 165 2.68 -10.53 13.59
CA PHE A 165 3.88 -9.76 13.89
C PHE A 165 4.14 -8.67 12.85
N VAL A 166 4.06 -9.01 11.57
CA VAL A 166 4.23 -8.03 10.48
C VAL A 166 3.09 -7.02 10.46
N GLY A 167 1.85 -7.42 10.76
CA GLY A 167 0.72 -6.49 10.90
C GLY A 167 0.90 -5.51 12.06
N ILE A 168 1.47 -5.93 13.19
CA ILE A 168 1.80 -5.02 14.29
C ILE A 168 2.96 -4.11 13.88
N ALA A 169 3.99 -4.66 13.23
CA ALA A 169 5.13 -3.87 12.75
C ALA A 169 4.71 -2.85 11.67
N SER A 170 3.73 -3.18 10.83
CA SER A 170 3.24 -2.31 9.77
C SER A 170 2.57 -1.06 10.32
N ILE A 171 1.88 -1.14 11.46
CA ILE A 171 1.32 0.04 12.17
C ILE A 171 2.42 1.05 12.52
N PHE A 172 3.66 0.59 12.79
CA PHE A 172 4.79 1.47 13.08
C PHE A 172 5.60 1.86 11.82
N LEU A 173 5.51 1.09 10.74
CA LEU A 173 6.29 1.31 9.51
C LEU A 173 5.53 2.13 8.46
N LEU A 174 4.22 1.92 8.30
CA LEU A 174 3.36 2.64 7.34
C LEU A 174 2.87 3.96 7.95
N PRO A 175 3.25 5.12 7.37
CA PRO A 175 2.58 6.37 7.66
C PRO A 175 1.20 6.45 6.98
N ASP A 176 0.18 6.77 7.76
CA ASP A 176 -1.20 6.89 7.24
C ASP A 176 -1.41 8.16 6.40
N TYR A 177 -0.83 9.31 6.79
CA TYR A 177 -1.03 10.59 6.10
C TYR A 177 0.12 11.60 6.31
N PRO A 178 0.29 12.61 5.43
CA PRO A 178 1.38 13.62 5.48
C PRO A 178 1.45 14.42 6.80
N HIS A 179 0.36 14.45 7.58
CA HIS A 179 0.30 15.16 8.86
C HIS A 179 0.87 14.34 10.03
N ASN A 180 0.96 13.01 9.91
CA ASN A 180 1.43 12.10 10.97
C ASN A 180 2.85 11.55 10.70
N THR A 181 3.50 11.95 9.62
CA THR A 181 4.83 11.46 9.22
C THR A 181 5.95 12.06 10.06
N ARG A 182 6.23 11.48 11.22
CA ARG A 182 7.31 11.92 12.14
C ARG A 182 8.71 12.05 11.50
N TRP A 183 8.94 11.43 10.35
CA TRP A 183 10.24 11.34 9.68
C TRP A 183 10.43 12.29 8.50
N LEU A 184 9.38 12.99 8.02
CA LEU A 184 9.51 14.03 7.00
C LEU A 184 9.90 15.37 7.62
N THR A 185 10.77 16.13 6.94
CA THR A 185 11.06 17.53 7.29
C THR A 185 9.86 18.44 7.01
N LEU A 186 9.82 19.60 7.66
CA LEU A 186 8.69 20.54 7.53
C LEU A 186 8.48 21.02 6.08
N ALA A 187 9.57 21.21 5.34
CA ALA A 187 9.55 21.57 3.91
C ALA A 187 8.97 20.44 3.04
N GLN A 188 9.40 19.19 3.28
CA GLN A 188 8.89 18.01 2.57
C GLN A 188 7.42 17.74 2.85
N ARG A 189 6.95 17.94 4.10
CA ARG A 189 5.54 17.79 4.46
C ARG A 189 4.66 18.80 3.72
N ARG A 190 5.09 20.07 3.64
CA ARG A 190 4.38 21.11 2.91
C ARG A 190 4.34 20.82 1.41
N LEU A 191 5.46 20.38 0.82
CA LEU A 191 5.49 19.96 -0.59
C LEU A 191 4.54 18.78 -0.85
N ALA A 192 4.50 17.79 0.04
CA ALA A 192 3.57 16.67 -0.03
C ALA A 192 2.10 17.09 0.11
N GLN A 193 1.79 18.06 0.97
CA GLN A 193 0.45 18.63 1.13
C GLN A 193 0.00 19.42 -0.11
N ILE A 194 0.90 20.21 -0.70
CA ILE A 194 0.63 20.94 -1.94
C ILE A 194 0.33 19.96 -3.07
N ARG A 195 1.16 18.92 -3.23
CA ARG A 195 0.93 17.87 -4.22
C ARG A 195 -0.41 17.16 -4.02
N LEU A 196 -0.74 16.79 -2.78
CA LEU A 196 -2.02 16.15 -2.47
C LEU A 196 -3.21 17.08 -2.77
N ALA A 197 -3.06 18.38 -2.60
CA ALA A 197 -4.08 19.37 -2.93
C ALA A 197 -4.20 19.63 -4.44
N GLU A 198 -3.09 19.61 -5.19
CA GLU A 198 -3.08 19.65 -6.66
C GLU A 198 -3.69 18.38 -7.26
N ASP A 199 -3.29 17.18 -6.80
CA ASP A 199 -3.85 15.89 -7.22
C ASP A 199 -5.36 15.81 -6.90
N ALA A 200 -5.79 16.33 -5.75
CA ALA A 200 -7.22 16.42 -5.39
C ALA A 200 -8.00 17.45 -6.22
N GLY A 201 -7.32 18.46 -6.79
CA GLY A 201 -7.90 19.45 -7.69
C GLY A 201 -7.96 18.97 -9.15
N GLU A 202 -7.04 18.11 -9.58
CA GLU A 202 -7.06 17.43 -10.88
C GLU A 202 -8.05 16.25 -10.94
N ALA A 203 -8.46 15.72 -9.78
CA ALA A 203 -9.36 14.57 -9.69
C ALA A 203 -10.81 14.83 -10.17
N ASP A 204 -11.16 16.03 -10.65
CA ASP A 204 -12.46 16.29 -11.27
C ASP A 204 -12.43 17.49 -12.25
N GLU A 205 -11.84 17.29 -13.43
CA GLU A 205 -12.31 17.95 -14.67
C GLU A 205 -12.95 16.95 -15.65
N ASP A 206 -13.36 15.77 -15.16
CA ASP A 206 -14.21 14.88 -15.93
C ASP A 206 -15.62 15.47 -15.96
N GLY A 207 -15.89 16.22 -17.04
CA GLY A 207 -17.19 16.81 -17.33
C GLY A 207 -18.33 15.83 -17.00
N THR A 208 -19.32 16.36 -16.29
CA THR A 208 -20.51 15.77 -15.65
C THR A 208 -21.43 14.88 -16.53
N ASN A 209 -20.93 14.10 -17.48
CA ASN A 209 -21.70 13.28 -18.42
C ASN A 209 -21.05 11.93 -18.84
N GLY A 210 -20.00 11.46 -18.17
CA GLY A 210 -19.41 10.14 -18.46
C GLY A 210 -20.06 9.01 -17.65
N SER A 211 -21.19 8.45 -18.08
CA SER A 211 -21.76 7.25 -17.46
C SER A 211 -20.73 6.11 -17.39
N ALA A 212 -20.65 5.35 -16.29
CA ALA A 212 -19.74 4.21 -16.12
C ALA A 212 -19.78 3.20 -17.29
N LEU A 213 -20.92 3.12 -17.98
CA LEU A 213 -21.10 2.32 -19.20
C LEU A 213 -20.32 2.84 -20.42
N ILE A 214 -20.11 4.15 -20.52
CA ILE A 214 -19.29 4.79 -21.55
C ILE A 214 -17.81 4.45 -21.30
N GLY A 215 -17.37 4.55 -20.04
CA GLY A 215 -16.03 4.11 -19.61
C GLY A 215 -15.79 2.63 -19.90
N LEU A 216 -16.77 1.77 -19.57
CA LEU A 216 -16.70 0.34 -19.87
C LEU A 216 -16.61 0.06 -21.39
N LYS A 217 -17.39 0.78 -22.21
CA LYS A 217 -17.38 0.62 -23.66
C LYS A 217 -16.09 1.12 -24.31
N LEU A 218 -15.47 2.16 -23.74
CA LEU A 218 -14.14 2.63 -24.12
C LEU A 218 -13.05 1.61 -23.76
N ALA A 219 -13.09 1.08 -22.53
CA ALA A 219 -12.14 0.05 -22.08
C ALA A 219 -12.22 -1.22 -22.94
N LEU A 220 -13.42 -1.71 -23.27
CA LEU A 220 -13.59 -2.90 -24.11
C LEU A 220 -13.15 -2.70 -25.58
N LYS A 221 -13.03 -1.45 -26.05
CA LYS A 221 -12.54 -1.14 -27.39
C LYS A 221 -11.02 -0.94 -27.46
N ASP A 222 -10.35 -0.75 -26.33
CA ASP A 222 -8.89 -0.67 -26.30
C ASP A 222 -8.31 -2.07 -26.58
N PRO A 223 -7.49 -2.27 -27.62
CA PRO A 223 -6.92 -3.57 -27.96
C PRO A 223 -6.04 -4.17 -26.86
N LYS A 224 -5.50 -3.37 -25.93
CA LYS A 224 -4.69 -3.86 -24.81
C LYS A 224 -5.54 -4.57 -23.76
N VAL A 225 -6.79 -4.15 -23.57
CA VAL A 225 -7.70 -4.68 -22.54
C VAL A 225 -8.07 -6.16 -22.79
N PRO A 226 -8.53 -6.59 -23.99
CA PRO A 226 -8.84 -8.00 -24.24
C PRO A 226 -7.58 -8.87 -24.25
N ILE A 227 -6.42 -8.33 -24.66
CA ILE A 227 -5.13 -9.06 -24.62
C ILE A 227 -4.73 -9.30 -23.16
N MET A 228 -4.76 -8.28 -22.31
CA MET A 228 -4.47 -8.43 -20.88
C MET A 228 -5.49 -9.33 -20.19
N ALA A 229 -6.78 -9.21 -20.53
CA ALA A 229 -7.82 -10.09 -19.99
C ALA A 229 -7.58 -11.55 -20.36
N LEU A 230 -7.16 -11.84 -21.61
CA LEU A 230 -6.81 -13.19 -22.06
C LEU A 230 -5.59 -13.72 -21.30
N VAL A 231 -4.55 -12.90 -21.11
CA VAL A 231 -3.35 -13.27 -20.35
C VAL A 231 -3.72 -13.59 -18.90
N CYS A 232 -4.44 -12.70 -18.21
CA CYS A 232 -4.90 -12.92 -16.84
C CYS A 232 -5.81 -14.15 -16.72
N PHE A 233 -6.70 -14.38 -17.70
CA PHE A 233 -7.56 -15.56 -17.73
C PHE A 233 -6.74 -16.86 -17.87
N SER A 234 -5.73 -16.85 -18.75
CA SER A 234 -4.84 -18.00 -18.94
C SER A 234 -3.98 -18.30 -17.70
N GLU A 235 -3.50 -17.27 -17.00
CA GLU A 235 -2.78 -17.41 -15.73
C GLU A 235 -3.69 -18.01 -14.65
N THR A 236 -4.92 -17.52 -14.54
CA THR A 236 -5.90 -18.00 -13.55
C THR A 236 -6.29 -19.45 -13.80
N LEU A 237 -6.44 -19.86 -15.06
CA LEU A 237 -6.65 -21.26 -15.44
C LEU A 237 -5.47 -22.15 -15.06
N GLY A 238 -4.23 -21.69 -15.30
CA GLY A 238 -3.01 -22.42 -14.92
C GLY A 238 -2.90 -22.64 -13.41
N LEU A 239 -3.17 -21.60 -12.61
CA LEU A 239 -3.19 -21.69 -11.15
C LEU A 239 -4.32 -22.59 -10.62
N GLY A 240 -5.49 -22.57 -11.27
CA GLY A 240 -6.60 -23.47 -10.95
C GLY A 240 -6.23 -24.95 -11.14
N PHE A 241 -5.48 -25.25 -12.21
CA PHE A 241 -4.95 -26.60 -12.46
C PHE A 241 -4.01 -27.07 -11.35
N ILE A 242 -3.10 -26.21 -10.88
CA ILE A 242 -2.13 -26.54 -9.82
C ILE A 242 -2.82 -26.76 -8.46
N ASN A 243 -3.85 -25.97 -8.14
CA ASN A 243 -4.44 -25.97 -6.80
C ASN A 243 -5.58 -26.99 -6.59
N PHE A 244 -6.24 -27.46 -7.66
CA PHE A 244 -7.46 -28.27 -7.53
C PHE A 244 -7.35 -29.69 -8.10
N PHE A 245 -6.31 -30.00 -8.87
CA PHE A 245 -6.08 -31.37 -9.32
C PHE A 245 -5.01 -32.06 -8.45
N PRO A 246 -5.29 -33.26 -7.91
CA PRO A 246 -4.28 -34.05 -7.22
C PRO A 246 -3.30 -34.64 -8.25
N THR A 247 -2.02 -34.31 -8.16
CA THR A 247 -0.97 -35.22 -8.63
C THR A 247 -0.74 -36.32 -7.62
#